data_AF-F2G4S4-F1
#
_entry.id   AF-F2G4S4-F1
#
_cell.length_a   1.000
_cell.length_b   1.000
_cell.length_c   1.000
_cell.angle_alpha   90.00
_cell.angle_beta   90.00
_cell.angle_gamma   90.00
#
_symmetry.space_group_name_H-M   'P 1'
#
loop_
_entity.id
_entity.type
_entity.pdbx_description
1 polymer ?
#
loop_
_entity_poly.entity_id
_entity_poly.type
_entity_poly.pdbx_seq_one_letter_code
_entity_poly.pdbx_strand_id
1 'polypeptide(L)'
;MPRKKQPTKPPVATNLDDANELISTLWDRLNDLEDRLNQNSRNSSRPPSSNGPGASSSAPAKKPTGRKRGAQSGHKGSKRMLADTVDETRTYYPDDTCACGGTITISDSPYRRHQVFDIPSQAFSVVEHQLHQGQCCQCSKTVKATLPDNVNQGQMGNNLLAYVAMQSGQFHQSISKIQQQLEQNFGLSFSRGAISEAQAGLVQY
;
A
#
# COMPACT_ATOMS: atom_id res chain seq x y z
N MET A 1 -0.91 -7.15 -34.70
CA MET A 1 -0.94 -7.43 -36.15
C MET A 1 -1.69 -8.72 -36.39
N PRO A 2 -2.63 -8.79 -37.35
CA PRO A 2 -3.38 -10.01 -37.62
C PRO A 2 -2.42 -11.10 -38.15
N ARG A 3 -2.43 -12.30 -37.55
CA ARG A 3 -1.71 -13.46 -38.07
C ARG A 3 -2.27 -13.78 -39.47
N LYS A 4 -1.47 -13.56 -40.52
CA LYS A 4 -1.79 -14.06 -41.87
C LYS A 4 -2.00 -15.58 -41.75
N LYS A 5 -3.21 -16.07 -42.06
CA LYS A 5 -3.51 -17.50 -42.09
C LYS A 5 -2.56 -18.16 -43.08
N GLN A 6 -1.89 -19.24 -42.66
CA GLN A 6 -1.04 -20.01 -43.55
C GLN A 6 -1.92 -20.64 -44.65
N PRO A 7 -1.48 -20.63 -45.92
CA PRO A 7 -2.21 -21.28 -47.00
C PRO A 7 -2.34 -22.78 -46.72
N THR A 8 -3.53 -23.34 -46.94
CA THR A 8 -3.88 -24.72 -46.58
C THR A 8 -3.38 -25.76 -47.59
N LYS A 9 -2.72 -25.33 -48.67
CA LYS A 9 -2.18 -26.20 -49.72
C LYS A 9 -0.71 -25.83 -50.00
N PRO A 10 0.15 -26.83 -50.26
CA PRO A 10 1.54 -26.57 -50.61
C PRO A 10 1.63 -25.79 -51.94
N PRO A 11 2.59 -24.86 -52.07
CA PRO A 11 2.85 -24.20 -53.34
C PRO A 11 3.33 -25.23 -54.37
N VAL A 12 2.89 -25.07 -55.62
CA VAL A 12 3.32 -25.92 -56.74
C VAL A 12 4.25 -25.08 -57.62
N ALA A 13 5.47 -25.58 -57.85
CA ALA A 13 6.41 -24.93 -58.75
C ALA A 13 6.02 -25.18 -60.21
N THR A 14 6.13 -24.15 -61.05
CA THR A 14 5.79 -24.26 -62.48
C THR A 14 7.04 -24.51 -63.32
N ASN A 15 8.19 -23.94 -62.90
CA ASN A 15 9.49 -24.11 -63.55
C ASN A 15 10.63 -24.34 -62.51
N LEU A 16 11.85 -24.60 -63.00
CA LEU A 16 13.01 -24.91 -62.16
C LEU A 16 13.45 -23.73 -61.26
N ASP A 17 13.39 -22.51 -61.77
CA ASP A 17 13.75 -21.31 -61.03
C ASP A 17 12.76 -21.06 -59.87
N ASP A 18 11.46 -21.21 -60.14
CA ASP A 18 10.41 -21.12 -59.11
C ASP A 18 10.62 -22.17 -58.01
N ALA A 19 11.07 -23.37 -58.38
CA ALA A 19 11.33 -24.44 -57.41
C ALA A 19 12.50 -24.07 -56.47
N ASN A 20 13.57 -23.48 -57.00
CA ASN A 20 14.71 -23.06 -56.21
C ASN A 20 14.36 -21.92 -55.24
N GLU A 21 13.57 -20.94 -55.68
CA GLU A 21 13.11 -19.83 -54.84
C GLU A 21 12.15 -20.30 -53.73
N LEU A 22 11.31 -21.30 -54.02
CA LEU A 22 10.47 -21.93 -53.01
C LEU A 22 11.29 -22.72 -51.98
N ILE A 23 12.29 -23.48 -52.41
CA ILE A 23 13.18 -24.26 -51.51
C ILE A 23 13.92 -23.31 -50.56
N SER A 24 14.70 -22.40 -51.14
CA SER A 24 14.76 -20.99 -50.76
C SER A 24 14.07 -20.58 -49.46
N THR A 25 12.89 -20.03 -49.71
CA THR A 25 12.00 -19.41 -48.74
C THR A 25 11.51 -20.39 -47.68
N LEU A 26 11.26 -21.65 -48.05
CA LEU A 26 10.78 -22.67 -47.11
C LEU A 26 11.88 -23.07 -46.13
N TRP A 27 13.14 -23.16 -46.57
CA TRP A 27 14.27 -23.51 -45.72
C TRP A 27 14.55 -22.42 -44.68
N ASP A 28 14.57 -21.15 -45.10
CA ASP A 28 14.71 -20.01 -44.18
C ASP A 28 13.58 -19.97 -43.14
N ARG A 29 12.36 -20.28 -43.58
CA ARG A 29 11.20 -20.31 -42.68
C ARG A 29 11.24 -21.49 -41.71
N LEU A 30 11.77 -22.63 -42.14
CA LEU A 30 11.97 -23.80 -41.28
C LEU A 30 12.97 -23.46 -40.18
N ASN A 31 14.11 -22.86 -40.53
CA ASN A 31 15.12 -22.43 -39.58
C ASN A 31 14.59 -21.39 -38.58
N ASP A 32 13.86 -20.36 -39.03
CA ASP A 32 13.26 -19.37 -38.12
C ASP A 32 12.25 -20.01 -37.15
N LEU A 33 11.48 -21.01 -37.59
CA LEU A 33 10.55 -21.73 -36.72
C LEU A 33 11.26 -22.65 -35.73
N GLU A 34 12.30 -23.37 -36.16
CA GLU A 34 13.13 -24.21 -35.31
C GLU A 34 13.88 -23.38 -34.26
N ASP A 35 14.46 -22.25 -34.67
CA ASP A 35 15.14 -21.31 -33.76
C ASP A 35 14.17 -20.75 -32.71
N ARG A 36 12.93 -20.44 -33.08
CA ARG A 36 11.90 -19.99 -32.13
C ARG A 36 11.47 -21.08 -31.16
N LEU A 37 11.45 -22.34 -31.59
CA LEU A 37 11.12 -23.48 -30.72
C LEU A 37 12.27 -23.84 -29.77
N ASN A 38 13.52 -23.68 -30.21
CA ASN A 38 14.72 -23.95 -29.42
C ASN A 38 15.10 -22.83 -28.44
N GLN A 39 14.36 -21.71 -28.42
CA GLN A 39 14.55 -20.67 -27.42
C GLN A 39 13.99 -21.10 -26.06
N ASN A 40 14.87 -21.23 -25.08
CA ASN A 40 14.51 -21.41 -23.67
C ASN A 40 15.11 -20.27 -22.83
N SER A 41 14.68 -20.14 -21.56
CA SER A 41 15.18 -19.09 -20.65
C SER A 41 16.67 -19.19 -20.31
N ARG A 42 17.39 -20.14 -20.91
CA ARG A 42 18.80 -20.42 -20.67
C ARG A 42 19.70 -19.95 -21.83
N ASN A 43 19.17 -19.86 -23.06
CA ASN A 43 19.88 -19.34 -24.24
C ASN A 43 19.33 -18.01 -24.79
N SER A 44 18.14 -17.59 -24.34
CA SER A 44 17.51 -16.35 -24.74
C SER A 44 17.26 -15.55 -23.48
N SER A 45 17.53 -14.25 -23.48
CA SER A 45 17.38 -13.32 -22.34
C SER A 45 15.91 -13.13 -21.87
N ARG A 46 15.06 -14.15 -22.07
CA ARG A 46 13.68 -14.21 -21.65
C ARG A 46 13.62 -14.58 -20.16
N PRO A 47 12.77 -13.90 -19.38
CA PRO A 47 12.65 -14.18 -17.96
C PRO A 47 12.14 -15.61 -17.72
N PRO A 48 12.56 -16.28 -16.63
CA PRO A 48 12.18 -17.67 -16.31
C PRO A 48 10.66 -17.90 -16.24
N SER A 49 9.90 -16.84 -15.96
CA SER A 49 8.44 -16.82 -15.91
C SER A 49 7.77 -16.98 -17.28
N SER A 50 8.52 -16.87 -18.38
CA SER A 50 8.01 -17.10 -19.74
C SER A 50 8.08 -18.57 -20.17
N ASN A 51 8.68 -19.45 -19.36
CA ASN A 51 8.63 -20.89 -19.62
C ASN A 51 7.20 -21.41 -19.31
N GLY A 52 6.62 -22.21 -20.21
CA GLY A 52 5.26 -22.74 -20.04
C GLY A 52 5.12 -23.67 -18.83
N PRO A 53 3.87 -23.96 -18.40
CA PRO A 53 3.61 -24.90 -17.31
C PRO A 53 4.20 -26.28 -17.66
N GLY A 54 5.13 -26.79 -16.85
CA GLY A 54 5.81 -28.06 -17.08
C GLY A 54 7.27 -27.95 -17.54
N ALA A 55 7.79 -26.75 -17.80
CA ALA A 55 9.22 -26.57 -17.95
C ALA A 55 9.91 -26.88 -16.61
N SER A 56 10.59 -28.02 -16.53
CA SER A 56 11.33 -28.38 -15.33
C SER A 56 12.34 -27.27 -15.02
N SER A 57 12.21 -26.66 -13.85
CA SER A 57 13.30 -25.87 -13.28
C SER A 57 14.41 -26.86 -12.95
N SER A 58 15.22 -27.21 -13.96
CA SER A 58 16.38 -28.10 -13.85
C SER A 58 17.55 -27.40 -13.14
N ALA A 59 17.23 -26.49 -12.21
CA ALA A 59 18.20 -25.98 -11.27
C ALA A 59 18.51 -27.12 -10.28
N PRO A 60 19.75 -27.64 -10.26
CA PRO A 60 20.12 -28.65 -9.28
C PRO A 60 19.85 -28.13 -7.88
N ALA A 61 19.30 -28.99 -7.01
CA ALA A 61 19.05 -28.66 -5.62
C ALA A 61 20.36 -28.13 -5.00
N LYS A 62 20.32 -26.92 -4.43
CA LYS A 62 21.49 -26.31 -3.81
C LYS A 62 21.94 -27.18 -2.64
N LYS A 63 23.23 -27.52 -2.61
CA LYS A 63 23.82 -28.27 -1.50
C LYS A 63 23.60 -27.51 -0.19
N PRO A 64 23.25 -28.20 0.91
CA PRO A 64 23.06 -27.57 2.21
C PRO A 64 24.37 -26.91 2.66
N THR A 65 24.28 -25.66 3.10
CA THR A 65 25.45 -24.81 3.41
C THR A 65 26.11 -25.12 4.75
N GLY A 66 25.57 -26.07 5.53
CA GLY A 66 26.05 -26.42 6.88
C GLY A 66 25.86 -25.31 7.93
N ARG A 67 25.27 -24.16 7.56
CA ARG A 67 25.06 -23.05 8.48
C ARG A 67 23.91 -23.36 9.43
N LYS A 68 24.15 -23.19 10.74
CA LYS A 68 23.10 -23.26 11.76
C LYS A 68 22.04 -22.20 11.47
N ARG A 69 20.77 -22.51 11.76
CA ARG A 69 19.69 -21.53 11.73
C ARG A 69 19.98 -20.43 12.76
N GLY A 70 19.98 -19.17 12.33
CA GLY A 70 20.25 -18.01 13.19
C GLY A 70 21.26 -17.05 12.56
N ALA A 71 21.48 -15.92 13.25
CA ALA A 71 22.50 -14.95 12.85
C ALA A 71 23.89 -15.60 12.89
N GLN A 72 24.74 -15.31 11.91
CA GLN A 72 26.11 -15.83 11.90
C GLN A 72 26.94 -15.22 13.05
N SER A 73 27.98 -15.94 13.47
CA SER A 73 28.95 -15.42 14.44
C SER A 73 29.51 -14.07 13.97
N GLY A 74 29.47 -13.05 14.83
CA GLY A 74 29.88 -11.67 14.51
C GLY A 74 28.75 -10.73 14.08
N HIS A 75 27.51 -11.20 13.93
CA HIS A 75 26.38 -10.29 13.69
C HIS A 75 26.08 -9.44 14.93
N LYS A 76 26.19 -8.12 14.77
CA LYS A 76 25.73 -7.16 15.78
C LYS A 76 24.21 -7.29 15.92
N GLY A 77 23.75 -7.61 17.12
CA GLY A 77 22.33 -7.70 17.41
C GLY A 77 21.64 -6.35 17.16
N SER A 78 20.50 -6.38 16.48
CA SER A 78 19.61 -5.23 16.40
C SER A 78 18.51 -5.39 17.45
N LYS A 79 18.33 -4.37 18.28
CA LYS A 79 17.23 -4.26 19.24
C LYS A 79 16.34 -3.10 18.81
N ARG A 80 15.03 -3.24 19.00
CA ARG A 80 14.11 -2.11 18.84
C ARG A 80 14.52 -1.02 19.82
N MET A 81 14.73 0.19 19.33
CA MET A 81 14.97 1.33 20.20
C MET A 81 13.67 1.68 20.91
N LEU A 82 13.80 2.10 22.18
CA LEU A 82 12.68 2.68 22.91
C LEU A 82 12.38 4.05 22.31
N ALA A 83 11.10 4.44 22.28
CA ALA A 83 10.71 5.80 22.00
C ALA A 83 11.26 6.74 23.09
N ASP A 84 11.72 7.91 22.65
CA ASP A 84 12.26 8.95 23.53
C ASP A 84 11.15 9.63 24.33
N THR A 85 10.00 9.87 23.70
CA THR A 85 8.80 10.44 24.31
C THR A 85 7.71 9.39 24.46
N VAL A 86 7.02 9.40 25.61
CA VAL A 86 5.86 8.54 25.90
C VAL A 86 4.72 9.41 26.43
N ASP A 87 3.48 9.08 26.07
CA ASP A 87 2.31 9.85 26.49
C ASP A 87 1.97 9.61 27.97
N GLU A 88 2.12 8.37 28.44
CA GLU A 88 1.87 7.96 29.82
C GLU A 88 2.95 6.96 30.29
N THR A 89 3.37 7.06 31.55
CA THR A 89 4.25 6.07 32.18
C THR A 89 3.54 5.40 33.34
N ARG A 90 3.34 4.08 33.23
CA ARG A 90 2.84 3.24 34.33
C ARG A 90 3.98 2.42 34.92
N THR A 91 4.19 2.59 36.22
CA THR A 91 5.24 1.88 36.96
C THR A 91 4.64 0.73 37.75
N TYR A 92 5.28 -0.44 37.67
CA TYR A 92 4.87 -1.65 38.37
C TYR A 92 5.99 -2.07 39.31
N TYR A 93 5.66 -2.21 40.59
CA TYR A 93 6.58 -2.67 41.64
C TYR A 93 6.28 -4.13 42.00
N PRO A 94 7.28 -4.91 42.47
CA PRO A 94 7.03 -6.21 43.07
C PRO A 94 6.22 -6.07 44.37
N ASP A 95 5.63 -7.16 44.85
CA ASP A 95 4.93 -7.19 46.14
C ASP A 95 5.85 -6.85 47.33
N ASP A 96 5.31 -6.36 48.42
CA ASP A 96 6.08 -5.86 49.58
C ASP A 96 6.85 -6.97 50.33
N THR A 97 6.49 -8.23 50.10
CA THR A 97 7.08 -9.39 50.79
C THR A 97 7.69 -10.38 49.81
N CYS A 98 8.94 -10.76 50.07
CA CYS A 98 9.53 -11.90 49.39
C CYS A 98 8.87 -13.21 49.87
N ALA A 99 8.85 -14.24 49.03
CA ALA A 99 8.35 -15.57 49.39
C ALA A 99 9.06 -16.18 50.62
N CYS A 100 10.27 -15.71 50.97
CA CYS A 100 10.99 -16.12 52.18
C CYS A 100 10.63 -15.29 53.44
N GLY A 101 9.75 -14.29 53.33
CA GLY A 101 9.40 -13.36 54.41
C GLY A 101 10.36 -12.17 54.57
N GLY A 102 11.38 -12.06 53.72
CA GLY A 102 12.32 -10.93 53.73
C GLY A 102 11.74 -9.65 53.10
N THR A 103 12.27 -8.50 53.52
CA THR A 103 11.95 -7.18 52.98
C THR A 103 12.55 -6.99 51.58
N ILE A 104 11.83 -6.34 50.67
CA ILE A 104 12.30 -6.04 49.32
C ILE A 104 12.78 -4.58 49.22
N THR A 105 14.01 -4.40 48.73
CA THR A 105 14.54 -3.07 48.40
C THR A 105 14.30 -2.78 46.92
N ILE A 106 13.58 -1.70 46.63
CA ILE A 106 13.30 -1.25 45.25
C ILE A 106 14.46 -0.38 44.74
N SER A 107 14.90 -0.63 43.50
CA SER A 107 15.87 0.22 42.80
C SER A 107 15.19 1.47 42.26
N ASP A 108 15.87 2.62 42.31
CA ASP A 108 15.39 3.90 41.77
C ASP A 108 15.11 3.85 40.26
N SER A 109 15.77 2.95 39.53
CA SER A 109 15.60 2.77 38.09
C SER A 109 14.98 1.42 37.75
N PRO A 110 14.10 1.34 36.73
CA PRO A 110 13.48 0.10 36.31
C PRO A 110 14.49 -0.81 35.62
N TYR A 111 14.51 -2.09 35.98
CA TYR A 111 15.38 -3.08 35.35
C TYR A 111 15.04 -3.34 33.86
N ARG A 112 13.79 -3.09 33.47
CA ARG A 112 13.30 -3.21 32.08
C ARG A 112 12.24 -2.15 31.79
N ARG A 113 12.32 -1.55 30.61
CA ARG A 113 11.29 -0.68 30.05
C ARG A 113 10.55 -1.43 28.94
N HIS A 114 9.23 -1.50 29.04
CA HIS A 114 8.35 -2.07 28.01
C HIS A 114 7.40 -0.98 27.54
N GLN A 115 7.41 -0.69 26.23
CA GLN A 115 6.55 0.30 25.59
C GLN A 115 5.58 -0.42 24.67
N VAL A 116 4.32 -0.01 24.74
CA VAL A 116 3.24 -0.47 23.87
C VAL A 116 2.80 0.74 23.03
N PHE A 117 2.73 0.56 21.71
CA PHE A 117 2.22 1.56 20.79
C PHE A 117 0.81 1.16 20.40
N ASP A 118 -0.15 2.03 20.68
CA ASP A 118 -1.57 1.76 20.45
C ASP A 118 -2.24 2.94 19.74
N ILE A 119 -3.41 2.70 19.14
CA ILE A 119 -4.22 3.72 18.48
C ILE A 119 -5.32 4.16 19.45
N PRO A 120 -5.43 5.47 19.79
CA PRO A 120 -6.43 5.94 20.75
C PRO A 120 -7.86 5.71 20.25
N SER A 121 -8.80 5.52 21.19
CA SER A 121 -10.18 5.13 20.90
C SER A 121 -11.02 6.21 20.20
N GLN A 122 -10.71 7.49 20.38
CA GLN A 122 -11.42 8.60 19.73
C GLN A 122 -10.54 9.18 18.62
N ALA A 123 -10.85 8.83 17.36
CA ALA A 123 -10.05 9.24 16.21
C ALA A 123 -10.51 10.58 15.55
N PHE A 124 -11.66 11.14 15.97
CA PHE A 124 -12.20 12.40 15.45
C PHE A 124 -13.18 13.07 16.43
N SER A 125 -13.48 14.36 16.17
CA SER A 125 -14.49 15.17 16.87
C SER A 125 -15.43 15.86 15.88
N VAL A 126 -16.71 15.95 16.21
CA VAL A 126 -17.72 16.70 15.44
C VAL A 126 -18.22 17.86 16.28
N VAL A 127 -18.20 19.07 15.72
CA VAL A 127 -18.75 20.27 16.35
C VAL A 127 -19.94 20.73 15.52
N GLU A 128 -21.13 20.74 16.13
CA GLU A 128 -22.33 21.26 15.49
C GLU A 128 -22.45 22.76 15.78
N HIS A 129 -22.52 23.56 14.71
CA HIS A 129 -22.75 25.00 14.81
C HIS A 129 -24.24 25.29 14.58
N GLN A 130 -24.99 25.56 15.64
CA GLN A 130 -26.40 25.92 15.56
C GLN A 130 -26.59 27.44 15.44
N LEU A 131 -27.16 27.89 14.32
CA LEU A 131 -27.45 29.29 14.08
C LEU A 131 -28.94 29.55 14.31
N HIS A 132 -29.25 30.33 15.34
CA HIS A 132 -30.62 30.73 15.64
C HIS A 132 -30.99 32.02 14.91
N GLN A 133 -32.30 32.22 14.73
CA GLN A 133 -32.86 33.50 14.31
C GLN A 133 -33.99 33.91 15.24
N GLY A 134 -34.23 35.22 15.35
CA GLY A 134 -35.32 35.79 16.15
C GLY A 134 -35.99 36.93 15.41
N GLN A 135 -37.15 37.36 15.90
CA GLN A 135 -37.85 38.54 15.40
C GLN A 135 -37.74 39.68 16.40
N CYS A 136 -37.45 40.89 15.91
CA CYS A 136 -37.47 42.09 16.72
C CYS A 136 -38.90 42.39 17.18
N CYS A 137 -39.13 42.51 18.48
CA CYS A 137 -40.45 42.78 19.05
C CYS A 137 -41.04 44.16 18.69
N GLN A 138 -40.21 45.07 18.17
CA GLN A 138 -40.63 46.45 17.88
C GLN A 138 -40.92 46.70 16.39
N CYS A 139 -40.14 46.10 15.49
CA CYS A 139 -40.27 46.32 14.04
C CYS A 139 -40.51 45.04 13.25
N SER A 140 -40.64 43.90 13.93
CA SER A 140 -40.86 42.56 13.36
C SER A 140 -39.80 42.08 12.37
N LYS A 141 -38.65 42.77 12.26
CA LYS A 141 -37.53 42.34 11.42
C LYS A 141 -36.89 41.06 11.97
N THR A 142 -36.60 40.12 11.09
CA THR A 142 -35.85 38.90 11.43
C THR A 142 -34.36 39.20 11.54
N VAL A 143 -33.76 38.83 12.67
CA VAL A 143 -32.32 38.88 12.91
C VAL A 143 -31.80 37.45 12.95
N LYS A 144 -30.75 37.16 12.19
CA LYS A 144 -30.14 35.81 12.10
C LYS A 144 -28.73 35.84 12.70
N ALA A 145 -28.37 34.80 13.44
CA ALA A 145 -26.98 34.55 13.77
C ALA A 145 -26.18 34.26 12.50
N THR A 146 -24.90 34.61 12.50
CA THR A 146 -23.94 34.32 11.44
C THR A 146 -22.88 33.37 11.95
N LEU A 147 -22.36 32.53 11.07
CA LEU A 147 -21.23 31.67 11.39
C LEU A 147 -19.99 32.56 11.59
N PRO A 148 -19.19 32.37 12.65
CA PRO A 148 -17.93 33.11 12.82
C PRO A 148 -16.94 32.84 11.68
N ASP A 149 -16.13 33.83 11.32
CA ASP A 149 -15.17 33.75 10.20
C ASP A 149 -14.09 32.67 10.38
N ASN A 150 -13.84 32.25 11.62
CA ASN A 150 -12.86 31.20 11.94
C ASN A 150 -13.41 29.78 11.79
N VAL A 151 -14.68 29.60 11.44
CA VAL A 151 -15.27 28.28 11.19
C VAL A 151 -15.26 28.01 9.69
N ASN A 152 -14.73 26.84 9.30
CA ASN A 152 -14.77 26.40 7.91
C ASN A 152 -16.22 26.32 7.40
N GLN A 153 -16.47 26.87 6.22
CA GLN A 153 -17.80 26.78 5.58
C GLN A 153 -18.11 25.35 5.06
N GLY A 154 -17.08 24.55 4.81
CA GLY A 154 -17.22 23.16 4.38
C GLY A 154 -17.45 22.19 5.55
N GLN A 155 -17.91 20.97 5.22
CA GLN A 155 -18.15 19.92 6.22
C GLN A 155 -16.87 19.28 6.78
N MET A 156 -15.70 19.57 6.20
CA MET A 156 -14.41 19.01 6.60
C MET A 156 -13.54 20.07 7.29
N GLY A 157 -13.11 19.75 8.51
CA GLY A 157 -12.11 20.56 9.22
C GLY A 157 -10.72 20.44 8.61
N ASN A 158 -9.82 21.37 8.93
CA ASN A 158 -8.47 21.45 8.37
C ASN A 158 -7.67 20.14 8.48
N ASN A 159 -7.77 19.45 9.63
CA ASN A 159 -7.06 18.18 9.84
C ASN A 159 -7.61 17.06 8.94
N LEU A 160 -8.93 17.02 8.72
CA LEU A 160 -9.54 16.03 7.83
C LEU A 160 -9.20 16.33 6.36
N LEU A 161 -9.20 17.61 5.97
CA LEU A 161 -8.73 18.04 4.65
C LEU A 161 -7.27 17.61 4.42
N ALA A 162 -6.38 17.88 5.38
CA ALA A 162 -4.98 17.46 5.30
C ALA A 162 -4.82 15.93 5.23
N TYR A 163 -5.63 15.17 5.96
CA TYR A 163 -5.65 13.72 5.87
C TYR A 163 -6.06 13.26 4.47
N VAL A 164 -7.17 13.77 3.92
CA VAL A 164 -7.63 13.44 2.55
C VAL A 164 -6.55 13.81 1.52
N ALA A 165 -5.92 14.98 1.66
CA ALA A 165 -4.81 15.44 0.83
C ALA A 165 -3.66 14.44 0.80
N MET A 166 -3.25 13.97 1.98
CA MET A 166 -2.16 13.01 2.14
C MET A 166 -2.52 11.68 1.50
N GLN A 167 -3.75 11.18 1.70
CA GLN A 167 -4.21 9.93 1.10
C GLN A 167 -4.20 9.98 -0.43
N SER A 168 -4.61 11.09 -1.04
CA SER A 168 -4.59 11.24 -2.49
C SER A 168 -3.22 11.56 -3.05
N GLY A 169 -2.49 12.48 -2.43
CA GLY A 169 -1.22 13.02 -2.91
C GLY A 169 -0.06 12.06 -2.69
N GLN A 170 0.17 11.66 -1.44
CA GLN A 170 1.31 10.82 -1.06
C GLN A 170 1.05 9.33 -1.29
N PHE A 171 -0.17 8.87 -1.00
CA PHE A 171 -0.51 7.45 -1.06
C PHE A 171 -1.26 7.06 -2.34
N HIS A 172 -1.53 8.02 -3.23
CA HIS A 172 -2.18 7.81 -4.53
C HIS A 172 -3.48 6.98 -4.43
N GLN A 173 -4.23 7.16 -3.36
CA GLN A 173 -5.50 6.46 -3.18
C GLN A 173 -6.59 7.08 -4.06
N SER A 174 -7.44 6.23 -4.63
CA SER A 174 -8.64 6.70 -5.33
C SER A 174 -9.66 7.26 -4.33
N ILE A 175 -10.52 8.17 -4.78
CA ILE A 175 -11.60 8.76 -3.97
C ILE A 175 -12.42 7.67 -3.25
N SER A 176 -12.74 6.57 -3.93
CA SER A 176 -13.48 5.44 -3.34
C SER A 176 -12.72 4.76 -2.20
N LYS A 177 -11.40 4.64 -2.29
CA LYS A 177 -10.58 4.05 -1.21
C LYS A 177 -10.49 4.99 -0.01
N ILE A 178 -10.36 6.28 -0.27
CA ILE A 178 -10.36 7.30 0.79
C ILE A 178 -11.71 7.29 1.52
N GLN A 179 -12.82 7.26 0.78
CA GLN A 179 -14.16 7.13 1.33
C GLN A 179 -14.28 5.91 2.26
N GLN A 180 -13.84 4.74 1.76
CA GLN A 180 -13.87 3.51 2.54
C GLN A 180 -13.01 3.58 3.80
N GLN A 181 -11.82 4.21 3.73
CA GLN A 181 -10.98 4.40 4.91
C GLN A 181 -11.60 5.34 5.95
N LEU A 182 -12.24 6.43 5.50
CA LEU A 182 -12.94 7.35 6.39
C LEU A 182 -14.07 6.63 7.15
N GLU A 183 -14.82 5.78 6.45
CA GLU A 183 -15.88 4.98 7.06
C GLU A 183 -15.33 3.89 7.99
N GLN A 184 -14.31 3.13 7.57
CA GLN A 184 -13.81 2.00 8.34
C GLN A 184 -12.98 2.39 9.57
N ASN A 185 -12.16 3.43 9.46
CA ASN A 185 -11.24 3.83 10.53
C ASN A 185 -11.86 4.88 11.45
N PHE A 186 -12.72 5.74 10.91
CA PHE A 186 -13.28 6.88 11.64
C PHE A 186 -14.81 6.85 11.70
N GLY A 187 -15.51 5.90 11.07
CA GLY A 187 -16.98 5.92 11.03
C GLY A 187 -17.56 7.14 10.32
N LEU A 188 -16.76 7.86 9.53
CA LEU A 188 -17.15 9.09 8.86
C LEU A 188 -17.69 8.80 7.47
N SER A 189 -18.98 9.09 7.25
CA SER A 189 -19.63 8.89 5.96
C SER A 189 -19.69 10.19 5.17
N PHE A 190 -18.94 10.24 4.07
CA PHE A 190 -18.96 11.36 3.12
C PHE A 190 -19.28 10.85 1.71
N SER A 191 -19.88 11.71 0.89
CA SER A 191 -20.06 11.42 -0.52
C SER A 191 -18.71 11.49 -1.26
N ARG A 192 -18.62 10.79 -2.39
CA ARG A 192 -17.44 10.90 -3.28
C ARG A 192 -17.25 12.32 -3.80
N GLY A 193 -18.34 13.05 -4.02
CA GLY A 193 -18.32 14.46 -4.41
C GLY A 193 -17.64 15.33 -3.36
N ALA A 194 -18.01 15.19 -2.09
CA ALA A 194 -17.41 15.94 -0.98
C ALA A 194 -15.90 15.67 -0.85
N ILE A 195 -15.47 14.41 -1.03
CA ILE A 195 -14.05 14.04 -1.01
C ILE A 195 -13.32 14.60 -2.25
N SER A 196 -13.97 14.61 -3.42
CA SER A 196 -13.40 15.21 -4.63
C SER A 196 -13.21 16.71 -4.52
N GLU A 197 -14.19 17.43 -3.95
CA GLU A 197 -14.11 18.86 -3.70
C GLU A 197 -12.99 19.19 -2.70
N ALA A 198 -12.88 18.38 -1.64
CA ALA A 198 -11.79 18.50 -0.67
C ALA A 198 -10.41 18.39 -1.33
N GLN A 199 -10.23 17.54 -2.34
CA GLN A 199 -8.98 17.46 -3.12
C GLN A 199 -8.75 18.70 -3.98
N ALA A 200 -9.80 19.20 -4.66
CA ALA A 200 -9.70 20.33 -5.58
C ALA A 200 -9.37 21.65 -4.85
N GLY A 201 -9.96 21.87 -3.67
CA GLY A 201 -9.72 23.07 -2.87
C GLY A 201 -8.28 23.21 -2.35
N LEU A 202 -7.50 22.13 -2.34
CA LEU A 202 -6.10 22.11 -1.88
C LEU A 202 -5.09 22.50 -2.96
N VAL A 203 -5.49 22.50 -4.23
CA VAL A 203 -4.62 22.88 -5.36
C VAL A 203 -4.58 24.41 -5.56
N GLN A 204 -5.39 25.16 -4.80
CA GLN A 204 -5.54 26.62 -4.96
C GLN A 204 -4.73 27.45 -3.96
N TYR A 205 -3.77 26.84 -3.24
CA TYR A 205 -2.83 27.55 -2.37
C TYR A 205 -1.38 27.24 -2.74
#